data_AF-X1HP13-F1
#
_entry.id   AF-X1HP13-F1
#
_cell.length_a   1.000
_cell.length_b   1.000
_cell.length_c   1.000
_cell.angle_alpha   90.00
_cell.angle_beta   90.00
_cell.angle_gamma   90.00
#
_symmetry.space_group_name_H-M   'P 1'
#
loop_
_entity.id
_entity.type
_entity.pdbx_description
1 polymer ?
#
loop_
_entity_poly.entity_id
_entity_poly.type
_entity_poly.pdbx_seq_one_letter_code
_entity_poly.pdbx_strand_id
1 'polypeptide(L)'
;MAEQFTSQIMVDKNIVSLLSRFTYERSFPYALREVVSNAYDADATTARIDIDRKEEEVLILDNGNGMTKDEFDFYLRIAGQKRGKRETPKFGRKRIGQFGVGFLAILPFCETLQISSTVENSEEVFTASIPASKFFKQG
;
A
#
# COMPACT_ATOMS: atom_id res chain seq x y z
N MET A 1 0.34 -51.31 -0.26
CA MET A 1 0.33 -50.14 0.64
C MET A 1 0.00 -48.93 -0.22
N ALA A 2 -0.96 -48.08 0.16
CA ALA A 2 -1.26 -46.88 -0.63
C ALA A 2 -0.14 -45.85 -0.40
N GLU A 3 0.43 -45.32 -1.47
CA GLU A 3 1.37 -44.21 -1.37
C GLU A 3 0.61 -42.95 -0.92
N GLN A 4 1.11 -42.32 0.14
CA GLN A 4 0.51 -41.14 0.72
C GLN A 4 1.14 -39.90 0.06
N PHE A 5 0.37 -39.19 -0.76
CA PHE A 5 0.81 -37.94 -1.38
C PHE A 5 0.39 -36.74 -0.52
N THR A 6 1.34 -35.86 -0.22
CA THR A 6 1.13 -34.57 0.46
C THR A 6 1.55 -33.43 -0.46
N SER A 7 0.81 -32.33 -0.43
CA SER A 7 1.10 -31.11 -1.20
C SER A 7 0.84 -29.86 -0.34
N GLN A 8 1.31 -28.71 -0.81
CA GLN A 8 1.20 -27.41 -0.14
C GLN A 8 0.35 -26.43 -0.96
N ILE A 9 -0.19 -25.41 -0.30
CA ILE A 9 -0.89 -24.31 -0.96
C ILE A 9 0.13 -23.53 -1.81
N MET A 10 -0.27 -23.18 -3.04
CA MET A 10 0.47 -22.31 -3.94
C MET A 10 -0.30 -21.00 -4.15
N VAL A 11 0.43 -19.91 -4.35
CA VAL A 11 -0.15 -18.59 -4.66
C VAL A 11 0.13 -18.27 -6.11
N ASP A 12 -0.93 -18.02 -6.89
CA ASP A 12 -0.82 -17.69 -8.30
C ASP A 12 -0.31 -16.24 -8.50
N LYS A 13 0.43 -15.99 -9.58
CA LYS A 13 0.93 -14.65 -9.95
C LYS A 13 -0.18 -13.60 -10.07
N ASN A 14 -1.40 -14.04 -10.38
CA ASN A 14 -2.57 -13.19 -10.51
C ASN A 14 -3.13 -12.71 -9.17
N ILE A 15 -2.61 -13.17 -8.02
CA ILE A 15 -3.13 -12.77 -6.71
C ILE A 15 -3.13 -11.24 -6.52
N VAL A 16 -2.11 -10.55 -7.05
CA VAL A 16 -1.97 -9.09 -6.90
C VAL A 16 -3.09 -8.38 -7.65
N SER A 17 -3.40 -8.82 -8.87
CA SER A 17 -4.45 -8.22 -9.69
C SER A 17 -5.84 -8.54 -9.14
N LEU A 18 -6.04 -9.75 -8.61
CA LEU A 18 -7.26 -10.14 -7.91
C LEU A 18 -7.47 -9.27 -6.68
N LEU A 19 -6.50 -9.22 -5.77
CA LEU A 19 -6.59 -8.40 -4.55
C LEU A 19 -6.84 -6.94 -4.91
N SER A 20 -6.09 -6.38 -5.85
CA SER A 20 -6.27 -4.99 -6.27
C SER A 20 -7.69 -4.72 -6.81
N ARG A 21 -8.25 -5.62 -7.62
CA ARG A 21 -9.63 -5.52 -8.13
C ARG A 21 -10.70 -5.75 -7.07
N PHE A 22 -10.46 -6.68 -6.13
CA PHE A 22 -11.42 -7.04 -5.08
C PHE A 22 -11.42 -6.07 -3.91
N THR A 23 -10.30 -5.40 -3.65
CA THR A 23 -10.24 -4.52 -2.48
C THR A 23 -11.25 -3.39 -2.67
N TYR A 24 -11.52 -2.90 -3.90
CA TYR A 24 -12.60 -1.93 -4.16
C TYR A 24 -13.21 -2.02 -5.57
N GLU A 25 -14.53 -2.04 -5.63
CA GLU A 25 -15.31 -1.96 -6.86
C GLU A 25 -15.22 -0.56 -7.51
N ARG A 26 -14.20 -0.41 -8.37
CA ARG A 26 -14.17 0.44 -9.57
C ARG A 26 -14.21 1.97 -9.45
N SER A 27 -13.84 2.61 -8.34
CA SER A 27 -13.71 4.07 -8.34
C SER A 27 -12.43 4.60 -7.71
N PHE A 28 -11.83 5.57 -8.39
CA PHE A 28 -10.63 6.27 -7.95
C PHE A 28 -10.78 6.92 -6.57
N PRO A 29 -11.92 7.55 -6.21
CA PRO A 29 -12.15 8.07 -4.86
C PRO A 29 -12.01 7.04 -3.74
N TYR A 30 -12.44 5.79 -3.93
CA TYR A 30 -12.26 4.74 -2.92
C TYR A 30 -10.79 4.36 -2.77
N ALA A 31 -10.04 4.31 -3.88
CA ALA A 31 -8.60 4.07 -3.82
C ALA A 31 -7.86 5.21 -3.09
N LEU A 32 -8.23 6.46 -3.35
CA LEU A 32 -7.69 7.61 -2.61
C LEU A 32 -7.96 7.51 -1.11
N ARG A 33 -9.17 7.08 -0.72
CA ARG A 33 -9.53 6.87 0.69
C ARG A 33 -8.58 5.92 1.40
N GLU A 34 -8.11 4.86 0.74
CA GLU A 34 -7.15 3.93 1.34
C GLU A 34 -5.81 4.60 1.63
N VAL A 35 -5.29 5.36 0.68
CA VAL A 35 -4.00 6.04 0.85
C VAL A 35 -4.12 7.12 1.92
N VAL A 36 -5.22 7.87 1.95
CA VAL A 36 -5.50 8.86 3.01
C VAL A 36 -5.66 8.19 4.38
N SER A 37 -6.23 6.98 4.43
CA SER A 37 -6.31 6.21 5.68
C SER A 37 -4.92 5.78 6.18
N ASN A 38 -3.98 5.50 5.27
CA ASN A 38 -2.58 5.23 5.66
C ASN A 38 -1.93 6.47 6.27
N ALA A 39 -2.17 7.66 5.72
CA ALA A 39 -1.71 8.92 6.32
C ALA A 39 -2.27 9.13 7.74
N TYR A 40 -3.56 8.81 7.95
CA TYR A 40 -4.16 8.83 9.28
C TYR A 40 -3.47 7.88 10.26
N ASP A 41 -3.19 6.65 9.83
CA ASP A 41 -2.49 5.61 10.60
C ASP A 41 -1.01 5.92 10.84
N ALA A 42 -0.42 6.80 10.02
CA ALA A 42 0.92 7.34 10.17
C ALA A 42 0.96 8.55 11.12
N ASP A 43 -0.13 8.89 11.81
CA ASP A 43 -0.24 10.11 12.62
C ASP A 43 0.00 11.41 11.84
N ALA A 44 -0.35 11.46 10.55
CA ALA A 44 -0.32 12.71 9.81
C ALA A 44 -1.36 13.70 10.36
N THR A 45 -1.03 14.99 10.32
CA THR A 45 -1.99 16.08 10.56
C THR A 45 -2.53 16.66 9.26
N THR A 46 -1.86 16.38 8.13
CA THR A 46 -2.26 16.82 6.80
C THR A 46 -2.00 15.69 5.81
N ALA A 47 -2.98 15.45 4.94
CA ALA A 47 -2.82 14.67 3.72
C ALA A 47 -3.24 15.57 2.55
N ARG A 48 -2.32 15.78 1.61
CA ARG A 48 -2.49 16.65 0.45
C ARG A 48 -2.57 15.79 -0.80
N ILE A 49 -3.50 16.13 -1.69
CA ILE A 49 -3.66 15.48 -2.99
C ILE A 49 -3.48 16.56 -4.04
N ASP A 50 -2.43 16.43 -4.84
CA ASP A 50 -2.19 17.28 -6.00
C ASP A 50 -2.45 16.48 -7.27
N ILE A 51 -3.19 17.08 -8.21
CA ILE A 51 -3.54 16.46 -9.50
C ILE A 51 -2.98 17.33 -10.60
N ASP A 52 -1.95 16.82 -11.29
CA ASP A 52 -1.40 17.44 -12.48
C ASP A 52 -1.98 16.75 -13.73
N ARG A 53 -2.88 17.44 -14.42
CA ARG A 53 -3.49 16.92 -15.65
C ARG A 53 -2.58 17.00 -16.87
N LYS A 54 -1.54 17.82 -16.82
CA LYS A 54 -0.60 18.01 -17.93
C LYS A 54 0.44 16.91 -17.91
N GLU A 55 0.95 16.60 -16.72
CA GLU A 55 1.93 15.52 -16.52
C GLU A 55 1.25 14.15 -16.24
N GLU A 56 -0.09 14.11 -16.24
CA GLU A 56 -0.92 12.93 -15.97
C GLU A 56 -0.58 12.25 -14.62
N GLU A 57 -0.30 13.06 -13.61
CA GLU A 57 0.21 12.63 -12.31
C GLU A 57 -0.77 12.97 -11.18
N VAL A 58 -0.86 12.06 -10.20
CA VAL A 58 -1.52 12.32 -8.92
C VAL A 58 -0.53 12.07 -7.79
N LEU A 59 -0.22 13.13 -7.03
CA LEU A 59 0.66 13.08 -5.87
C LEU A 59 -0.19 13.04 -4.60
N ILE A 60 0.11 12.10 -3.71
CA ILE A 60 -0.51 12.01 -2.38
C ILE A 60 0.61 12.14 -1.37
N LEU A 61 0.58 13.23 -0.61
CA LEU A 61 1.65 13.61 0.33
C LEU A 61 1.07 13.70 1.74
N ASP A 62 1.73 13.12 2.71
CA ASP A 62 1.40 13.28 4.12
C ASP A 62 2.60 13.70 4.95
N ASN A 63 2.33 14.29 6.11
CA ASN A 63 3.35 14.71 7.08
C ASN A 63 3.35 13.81 8.33
N GLY A 64 3.04 12.53 8.16
CA GLY A 64 3.06 11.55 9.22
C GLY A 64 4.48 11.20 9.67
N ASN A 65 4.57 10.13 10.47
CA ASN A 65 5.82 9.68 11.08
C ASN A 65 6.83 9.10 10.08
N GLY A 66 6.43 8.92 8.82
CA GLY A 66 7.24 8.22 7.83
C GLY A 66 7.39 6.73 8.14
N MET A 67 8.38 6.11 7.49
CA MET A 67 8.72 4.70 7.67
C MET A 67 10.23 4.54 7.82
N THR A 68 10.64 3.75 8.80
CA THR A 68 11.99 3.17 8.82
C THR A 68 12.17 2.15 7.68
N LYS A 69 13.40 1.75 7.37
CA LYS A 69 13.68 0.74 6.34
C LYS A 69 12.84 -0.54 6.52
N ASP A 70 12.83 -1.10 7.73
CA ASP A 70 12.10 -2.33 8.04
C ASP A 70 10.57 -2.13 7.88
N GLU A 71 10.07 -0.96 8.23
CA GLU A 71 8.65 -0.64 8.05
C GLU A 71 8.27 -0.42 6.59
N PHE A 72 9.18 0.15 5.79
CA PHE A 72 9.01 0.34 4.36
C PHE A 72 8.99 -1.02 3.63
N ASP A 73 9.96 -1.88 3.93
CA ASP A 73 10.00 -3.25 3.40
C ASP A 73 8.76 -4.05 3.82
N PHE A 74 8.29 -3.84 5.05
CA PHE A 74 7.05 -4.44 5.54
C PHE A 74 5.81 -3.89 4.84
N TYR A 75 5.74 -2.58 4.58
CA TYR A 75 4.61 -1.94 3.90
C TYR A 75 4.38 -2.50 2.49
N LEU A 76 5.47 -2.83 1.79
CA LEU A 76 5.42 -3.44 0.45
C LEU A 76 5.04 -4.92 0.47
N ARG A 77 5.00 -5.57 1.64
CA ARG A 77 4.58 -6.96 1.78
C ARG A 77 3.06 -7.07 1.69
N ILE A 78 2.58 -7.71 0.64
CA ILE A 78 1.16 -7.99 0.43
C ILE A 78 0.60 -8.82 1.58
N ALA A 79 -0.53 -8.39 2.11
CA ALA A 79 -1.20 -8.98 3.26
C ALA A 79 -0.36 -8.98 4.56
N GLY A 80 0.65 -8.09 4.65
CA GLY A 80 1.44 -7.90 5.85
C GLY A 80 0.61 -7.29 6.98
N GLN A 81 0.38 -8.04 8.06
CA GLN A 81 -0.29 -7.53 9.26
C GLN A 81 0.71 -7.26 10.38
N LYS A 82 0.82 -6.01 10.83
CA LYS A 82 1.60 -5.68 12.04
C LYS A 82 0.90 -6.33 13.23
N ARG A 83 1.55 -7.30 13.89
CA ARG A 83 1.10 -7.81 15.20
C ARG A 83 1.43 -6.74 16.24
N GLY A 84 0.44 -6.00 16.74
CA GLY A 84 0.73 -4.87 17.64
C GLY A 84 -0.49 -4.11 18.15
N LYS A 85 -0.21 -2.98 18.83
CA LYS A 85 -1.21 -2.08 19.41
C LYS A 85 -2.17 -1.60 18.33
N ARG A 86 -3.48 -1.61 18.64
CA ARG A 86 -4.55 -1.13 17.76
C ARG A 86 -4.55 0.39 17.58
N GLU A 87 -3.61 1.08 18.22
CA GLU A 87 -3.53 2.54 18.27
C GLU A 87 -2.22 3.04 17.65
N THR A 88 -2.25 4.26 17.12
CA THR A 88 -1.08 4.94 16.57
C THR A 88 -0.17 5.50 17.68
N PRO A 89 1.15 5.58 17.46
CA PRO A 89 2.11 5.88 18.53
C PRO A 89 2.07 7.34 19.03
N LYS A 90 1.75 8.32 18.18
CA LYS A 90 1.84 9.76 18.51
C LYS A 90 0.50 10.30 19.01
N PHE A 91 -0.60 10.01 18.32
CA PHE A 91 -1.91 10.54 18.69
C PHE A 91 -2.87 9.51 19.31
N GLY A 92 -2.46 8.24 19.47
CA GLY A 92 -3.31 7.20 20.07
C GLY A 92 -4.56 6.89 19.24
N ARG A 93 -4.53 7.14 17.93
CA ARG A 93 -5.67 6.95 17.04
C ARG A 93 -5.94 5.46 16.84
N LYS A 94 -7.20 5.04 16.84
CA LYS A 94 -7.54 3.68 16.45
C LYS A 94 -7.20 3.48 14.97
N ARG A 95 -6.32 2.53 14.66
CA ARG A 95 -5.86 2.27 13.29
C ARG A 95 -7.01 1.84 12.38
N ILE A 96 -7.01 2.36 11.16
CA ILE A 96 -7.99 2.05 10.11
C ILE A 96 -7.53 0.83 9.30
N GLY A 97 -6.25 0.78 8.92
CA GLY A 97 -5.65 -0.30 8.14
C GLY A 97 -5.56 -1.61 8.90
N GLN A 98 -6.06 -2.70 8.30
CA GLN A 98 -6.12 -4.03 8.94
C GLN A 98 -5.44 -5.14 8.15
N PHE A 99 -5.50 -5.08 6.81
CA PHE A 99 -5.21 -6.24 5.97
C PHE A 99 -3.89 -6.16 5.20
N GLY A 100 -3.17 -5.03 5.20
CA GLY A 100 -1.88 -4.93 4.50
C GLY A 100 -1.98 -4.99 2.97
N VAL A 101 -3.11 -4.56 2.40
CA VAL A 101 -3.34 -4.55 0.94
C VAL A 101 -3.77 -3.19 0.39
N GLY A 102 -3.89 -2.16 1.25
CA GLY A 102 -4.47 -0.86 0.88
C GLY A 102 -3.75 -0.15 -0.28
N PHE A 103 -2.42 -0.26 -0.37
CA PHE A 103 -1.65 0.34 -1.46
C PHE A 103 -1.95 -0.29 -2.83
N LEU A 104 -2.44 -1.53 -2.87
CA LEU A 104 -2.84 -2.20 -4.11
C LEU A 104 -4.06 -1.54 -4.75
N ALA A 105 -4.86 -0.78 -3.99
CA ALA A 105 -6.07 -0.13 -4.49
C ALA A 105 -5.76 0.93 -5.57
N ILE A 106 -4.55 1.50 -5.57
CA ILE A 106 -4.14 2.54 -6.54
C ILE A 106 -3.69 1.93 -7.87
N LEU A 107 -3.16 0.70 -7.86
CA LEU A 107 -2.55 0.10 -9.04
C LEU A 107 -3.44 0.08 -10.31
N PRO A 108 -4.78 -0.07 -10.25
CA PRO A 108 -5.62 -0.03 -11.44
C PRO A 108 -5.71 1.37 -12.10
N PHE A 109 -5.27 2.43 -11.43
CA PHE A 109 -5.44 3.82 -11.84
C PHE A 109 -4.14 4.52 -12.27
N CYS A 110 -3.03 3.80 -12.31
CA CYS A 110 -1.73 4.33 -12.69
C CYS A 110 -0.95 3.32 -13.54
N GLU A 111 -0.03 3.79 -14.39
CA GLU A 111 0.92 2.89 -15.07
C GLU A 111 2.03 2.41 -14.13
N THR A 112 2.47 3.33 -13.25
CA THR A 112 3.51 3.10 -12.25
C THR A 112 3.10 3.77 -10.94
N LEU A 113 3.17 3.03 -9.85
CA LEU A 113 3.03 3.57 -8.50
C LEU A 113 4.42 3.84 -7.92
N GLN A 114 4.70 5.10 -7.60
CA GLN A 114 5.90 5.50 -6.89
C GLN A 114 5.55 5.77 -5.42
N ILE A 115 6.35 5.22 -4.51
CA ILE A 115 6.20 5.41 -3.07
C ILE A 115 7.53 5.93 -2.56
N SER A 116 7.51 7.01 -1.79
CA SER A 116 8.68 7.52 -1.08
C SER A 116 8.34 7.78 0.38
N SER A 117 9.30 7.58 1.28
CA SER A 117 9.11 7.85 2.69
C SER A 117 10.43 8.12 3.39
N THR A 118 10.38 8.98 4.41
CA THR A 118 11.50 9.26 5.31
C THR A 118 10.94 9.54 6.69
N VAL A 119 11.70 9.21 7.73
CA VAL A 119 11.36 9.58 9.11
C VAL A 119 11.87 10.99 9.41
N GLU A 120 11.19 11.69 10.31
CA GLU A 120 11.57 13.05 10.71
C GLU A 120 13.04 13.11 11.17
N ASN A 121 13.80 14.08 10.67
CA ASN A 121 15.24 14.27 10.92
C ASN A 121 16.17 13.15 10.39
N SER A 122 15.71 12.31 9.46
CA SER A 122 16.58 11.37 8.75
C SER A 122 17.09 11.96 7.43
N GLU A 123 18.32 11.62 7.06
CA GLU A 123 18.87 11.85 5.72
C GLU A 123 18.52 10.72 4.74
N GLU A 124 18.01 9.60 5.25
CA GLU A 124 17.63 8.45 4.43
C GLU A 124 16.22 8.61 3.85
N VAL A 125 16.10 8.44 2.54
CA VAL A 125 14.82 8.40 1.82
C VAL A 125 14.67 7.02 1.17
N PHE A 126 13.59 6.33 1.50
CA PHE A 126 13.26 5.03 0.92
C PHE A 126 12.29 5.22 -0.23
N THR A 127 12.56 4.57 -1.36
CA THR A 127 11.73 4.68 -2.57
C THR A 127 11.43 3.32 -3.18
N ALA A 128 10.21 3.15 -3.67
CA ALA A 128 9.80 2.01 -4.48
C ALA A 128 9.07 2.48 -5.73
N SER A 129 9.33 1.80 -6.85
CA SER A 129 8.65 2.02 -8.13
C SER A 129 8.03 0.71 -8.59
N ILE A 130 6.69 0.67 -8.62
CA ILE A 130 5.88 -0.52 -8.89
C ILE A 130 5.19 -0.31 -10.24
N PRO A 131 5.68 -0.92 -11.33
CA PRO A 131 5.01 -0.83 -12.63
C PRO A 131 3.72 -1.67 -12.59
N ALA A 132 2.58 -0.99 -12.43
CA ALA A 132 1.27 -1.61 -12.31
C ALA A 132 0.93 -2.46 -13.55
N SER A 133 1.39 -2.03 -14.72
CA SER A 133 1.22 -2.76 -15.98
C SER A 133 1.69 -4.23 -15.92
N LYS A 134 2.67 -4.58 -15.05
CA LYS A 134 3.10 -5.97 -14.86
C LYS A 134 2.04 -6.89 -14.24
N PHE A 135 1.08 -6.31 -13.51
CA PHE A 135 0.05 -7.07 -12.80
C PHE A 135 -1.28 -7.12 -13.55
N PHE A 136 -1.55 -6.18 -14.46
CA PHE A 136 -2.81 -6.11 -15.19
C PHE A 136 -2.70 -6.48 -16.67
N LYS A 137 -1.49 -6.68 -17.21
CA LYS A 137 -1.32 -7.21 -18.58
C LYS A 137 -1.84 -8.65 -18.65
N GLN A 138 -2.99 -8.81 -19.29
CA GLN A 138 -3.41 -10.09 -19.86
C GLN A 138 -2.69 -10.28 -21.20
N GLY A 139 -1.74 -11.20 -21.19
CA GLY A 139 -1.13 -11.84 -22.35
C GLY A 139 -0.95 -13.31 -22.00
#